data_AF-A0A6I6AAE8-F1
#
_entry.id   AF-A0A6I6AAE8-F1
#
_cell.length_a   1.000
_cell.length_b   1.000
_cell.length_c   1.000
_cell.angle_alpha   90.00
_cell.angle_beta   90.00
_cell.angle_gamma   90.00
#
_symmetry.space_group_name_H-M   'P 1'
#
loop_
_entity.id
_entity.type
_entity.pdbx_description
1 polymer ?
#
loop_
_entity_poly.entity_id
_entity_poly.type
_entity_poly.pdbx_seq_one_letter_code
_entity_poly.pdbx_strand_id
1 'polypeptide(L)'
;MQRLIHTCCLSMFCLSLIGTGDVFAADRSIQNFVSQREQWNKLLGVTQTLEGRVSTYNSLSMRFRNCPIPFYFAGKVPRLDDSFQNVEVTGQLARENGRLLFKITSLKKLPGDLEHFVTEQSKIDLSDPRDWYELANWGQQRAEFYNDEELKQKALNAFRRGVEAEYSQLRVKQPENLMKLAEKAQEFKLDPRLAEAYRHEALVLEWEQLKKQKDSNADPVRAQLIKLFPKSITPLKADQPAERKRYLADQVAEFQKANPEQRQQMFRWFYSQIVLDQILKGLAEGGSNGFKIAADIKKQLPERPDLARQYEQMQLSFDFHRIDELPRQYVLDLAKEYQQRGDQTKAKQTLENWVEARRKKLEPGDADGRVSVARDLMELTGNRPGAVKLLLQAWELNPKSTETATMLGRLGYMLHEDKWLDPQEVKEFRDDPIRKAIRNGTVVAGMNRDQVKKALGAPTQVSRSISGGAINELWIYGEAGNQGLIIQLSRKQRADEFKVIRIKNAAAAAGGIVPETSTVE
;
A
#
# COMPACT_ATOMS: atom_id res chain seq x y z
N MET A 1 -23.08 -74.59 7.11
CA MET A 1 -23.51 -74.96 8.47
C MET A 1 -23.93 -73.67 9.17
N GLN A 2 -25.23 -73.34 9.18
CA GLN A 2 -26.19 -73.61 10.28
C GLN A 2 -25.88 -72.74 11.52
N ARG A 3 -26.73 -71.86 12.10
CA ARG A 3 -28.19 -71.55 12.06
C ARG A 3 -28.35 -70.04 12.38
N LEU A 4 -29.28 -69.23 11.84
CA LEU A 4 -30.76 -69.24 11.94
C LEU A 4 -31.30 -69.08 13.37
N ILE A 5 -31.67 -67.84 13.75
CA ILE A 5 -32.82 -67.55 14.62
C ILE A 5 -33.61 -66.39 14.01
N HIS A 6 -34.84 -66.69 13.59
CA HIS A 6 -35.91 -65.76 13.29
C HIS A 6 -36.51 -65.23 14.60
N THR A 7 -36.88 -63.95 14.61
CA THR A 7 -38.07 -63.54 15.37
C THR A 7 -38.86 -62.51 14.58
N CYS A 8 -40.01 -62.97 14.13
CA CYS A 8 -41.09 -62.26 13.47
C CYS A 8 -41.91 -61.55 14.55
N CYS A 9 -42.17 -60.24 14.43
CA CYS A 9 -43.26 -59.58 15.15
C CYS A 9 -44.09 -58.79 14.16
N LEU A 10 -44.99 -59.54 13.52
CA LEU A 10 -46.24 -59.05 12.96
C LEU A 10 -47.11 -58.60 14.15
N SER A 11 -47.37 -57.30 14.27
CA SER A 11 -48.40 -56.78 15.17
C SER A 11 -49.36 -55.94 14.35
N MET A 12 -50.34 -56.65 13.81
CA MET A 12 -51.63 -56.18 13.33
C MET A 12 -52.27 -55.31 14.44
N PHE A 13 -52.40 -54.00 14.21
CA PHE A 13 -53.28 -53.15 15.01
C PHE A 13 -54.33 -52.51 14.11
N CYS A 14 -55.56 -52.74 14.52
CA CYS A 14 -56.80 -52.64 13.78
C CYS A 14 -57.11 -51.25 13.22
N LEU A 15 -57.80 -51.26 12.08
CA LEU A 15 -58.81 -50.25 11.75
C LEU A 15 -59.66 -49.95 12.98
N SER A 16 -59.55 -48.72 13.48
CA SER A 16 -60.64 -48.05 14.19
C SER A 16 -60.95 -46.76 13.45
N LEU A 17 -61.75 -46.92 12.39
CA LEU A 17 -62.68 -45.91 11.91
C LEU A 17 -63.64 -45.58 13.05
N ILE A 18 -63.29 -44.59 13.86
CA ILE A 18 -64.24 -43.84 14.68
C ILE A 18 -63.95 -42.39 14.36
N GLY A 19 -64.90 -41.77 13.67
CA GLY A 19 -64.83 -40.38 13.25
C GLY A 19 -64.63 -39.48 14.46
N THR A 20 -63.42 -38.98 14.60
CA THR A 20 -63.21 -37.65 15.15
C THR A 20 -63.74 -36.70 14.09
N GLY A 21 -64.94 -36.17 14.32
CA GLY A 21 -65.41 -35.04 13.54
C GLY A 21 -64.31 -33.99 13.56
N ASP A 22 -63.86 -33.61 12.37
CA ASP A 22 -63.14 -32.37 12.16
C ASP A 22 -64.03 -31.26 12.69
N VAL A 23 -63.86 -30.92 13.96
CA VAL A 23 -64.18 -29.60 14.44
C VAL A 23 -63.19 -28.72 13.71
N PHE A 24 -63.58 -28.28 12.52
CA PHE A 24 -62.98 -27.15 11.86
C PHE A 24 -63.08 -26.00 12.86
N ALA A 25 -62.04 -25.83 13.67
CA ALA A 25 -61.69 -24.54 14.24
C ALA A 25 -61.31 -23.67 13.03
N ALA A 26 -62.33 -23.31 12.25
CA ALA A 26 -62.20 -22.43 11.12
C ALA A 26 -61.73 -21.10 11.68
N ASP A 27 -60.49 -20.78 11.34
CA ASP A 27 -59.84 -19.53 11.67
C ASP A 27 -60.79 -18.37 11.34
N ARG A 28 -61.12 -17.59 12.39
CA ARG A 28 -62.36 -16.79 12.50
C ARG A 28 -62.38 -15.54 11.63
N SER A 29 -61.33 -15.24 10.87
CA SER A 29 -61.24 -13.97 10.14
C SER A 29 -62.01 -13.98 8.82
N ILE A 30 -62.53 -12.83 8.42
CA ILE A 30 -63.11 -12.62 7.08
C ILE A 30 -62.07 -12.88 5.99
N GLN A 31 -60.81 -12.58 6.26
CA GLN A 31 -59.69 -12.89 5.37
C GLN A 31 -59.62 -14.38 5.05
N ASN A 32 -59.60 -15.23 6.09
CA ASN A 32 -59.58 -16.68 5.91
C ASN A 32 -60.91 -17.19 5.31
N PHE A 33 -62.04 -16.65 5.74
CA PHE A 33 -63.34 -16.99 5.16
C PHE A 33 -63.37 -16.75 3.64
N VAL A 34 -62.84 -15.61 3.16
CA VAL A 34 -62.78 -15.27 1.73
C VAL A 34 -61.78 -16.13 0.97
N SER A 35 -60.65 -16.53 1.58
CA SER A 35 -59.67 -17.43 0.95
C SER A 35 -60.28 -18.81 0.64
N GLN A 36 -61.28 -19.23 1.41
CA GLN A 36 -61.98 -20.52 1.28
C GLN A 36 -63.26 -20.45 0.43
N ARG A 37 -63.41 -19.44 -0.43
CA ARG A 37 -64.62 -19.19 -1.24
C ARG A 37 -65.18 -20.40 -2.00
N GLU A 38 -64.29 -21.29 -2.46
CA GLU A 38 -64.68 -22.49 -3.22
C GLU A 38 -65.39 -23.54 -2.35
N GLN A 39 -65.16 -23.47 -1.03
CA GLN A 39 -65.72 -24.38 -0.05
C GLN A 39 -67.03 -23.88 0.55
N TRP A 40 -67.46 -22.64 0.27
CA TRP A 40 -68.65 -22.03 0.89
C TRP A 40 -69.93 -22.83 0.72
N ASN A 41 -70.10 -23.53 -0.40
CA ASN A 41 -71.28 -24.37 -0.61
C ASN A 41 -71.38 -25.52 0.39
N LYS A 42 -70.24 -26.02 0.90
CA LYS A 42 -70.18 -27.05 1.95
C LYS A 42 -70.48 -26.50 3.34
N LEU A 43 -70.42 -25.17 3.50
CA LEU A 43 -70.63 -24.47 4.78
C LEU A 43 -72.05 -23.91 4.94
N LEU A 44 -72.96 -24.20 4.00
CA LEU A 44 -74.36 -23.78 4.07
C LEU A 44 -75.05 -24.36 5.31
N GLY A 45 -75.74 -23.50 6.07
CA GLY A 45 -76.42 -23.87 7.32
C GLY A 45 -75.49 -24.16 8.50
N VAL A 46 -74.17 -24.16 8.31
CA VAL A 46 -73.20 -24.36 9.39
C VAL A 46 -72.99 -23.04 10.14
N THR A 47 -73.15 -23.08 11.46
CA THR A 47 -72.90 -21.91 12.32
C THR A 47 -71.42 -21.58 12.33
N GLN A 48 -71.10 -20.33 12.02
CA GLN A 48 -69.75 -19.80 11.96
C GLN A 48 -69.68 -18.49 12.74
N THR A 49 -68.52 -18.24 13.35
CA THR A 49 -68.17 -16.97 13.97
C THR A 49 -67.07 -16.33 13.14
N LEU A 50 -67.36 -15.15 12.59
CA LEU A 50 -66.49 -14.43 11.67
C LEU A 50 -66.17 -13.03 12.22
N GLU A 51 -64.92 -12.61 12.17
CA GLU A 51 -64.49 -11.25 12.50
C GLU A 51 -63.89 -10.51 11.31
N GLY A 52 -64.09 -9.19 11.23
CA GLY A 52 -63.41 -8.38 10.23
C GLY A 52 -63.78 -6.91 10.24
N ARG A 53 -63.18 -6.15 9.32
CA ARG A 53 -63.45 -4.72 9.14
C ARG A 53 -64.75 -4.47 8.40
N VAL A 54 -65.62 -3.65 8.96
CA VAL A 54 -66.91 -3.28 8.38
C VAL A 54 -66.70 -2.20 7.31
N SER A 55 -67.37 -2.34 6.17
CA SER A 55 -67.40 -1.32 5.11
C SER A 55 -68.68 -0.50 5.13
N THR A 56 -69.82 -1.16 5.37
CA THR A 56 -71.14 -0.50 5.48
C THR A 56 -71.98 -1.22 6.52
N TYR A 57 -72.77 -0.49 7.30
CA TYR A 57 -73.65 -1.02 8.34
C TYR A 57 -74.97 -0.25 8.38
N ASN A 58 -76.09 -0.96 8.49
CA ASN A 58 -77.42 -0.38 8.69
C ASN A 58 -78.33 -1.33 9.49
N SER A 59 -79.60 -0.95 9.68
CA SER A 59 -80.58 -1.70 10.47
C SER A 59 -81.03 -3.05 9.89
N LEU A 60 -80.63 -3.39 8.67
CA LEU A 60 -81.02 -4.65 8.00
C LEU A 60 -79.83 -5.52 7.62
N SER A 61 -78.68 -4.91 7.37
CA SER A 61 -77.53 -5.58 6.79
C SER A 61 -76.23 -4.87 7.11
N MET A 62 -75.13 -5.60 6.93
CA MET A 62 -73.79 -5.08 6.93
C MET A 62 -72.95 -5.73 5.84
N ARG A 63 -71.80 -5.12 5.55
CA ARG A 63 -70.79 -5.69 4.67
C ARG A 63 -69.44 -5.59 5.35
N PHE A 64 -68.65 -6.64 5.20
CA PHE A 64 -67.24 -6.58 5.50
C PHE A 64 -66.48 -6.04 4.28
N ARG A 65 -65.40 -5.31 4.54
CA ARG A 65 -64.46 -4.89 3.50
C ARG A 65 -63.83 -6.13 2.89
N ASN A 66 -63.67 -6.13 1.56
CA ASN A 66 -63.10 -7.22 0.76
C ASN A 66 -63.81 -8.58 0.89
N CYS A 67 -65.07 -8.58 1.36
CA CYS A 67 -65.94 -9.75 1.33
C CYS A 67 -67.06 -9.55 0.28
N PRO A 68 -67.23 -10.48 -0.69
CA PRO A 68 -68.18 -10.30 -1.79
C PRO A 68 -69.65 -10.58 -1.43
N ILE A 69 -69.92 -11.19 -0.27
CA ILE A 69 -71.29 -11.54 0.13
C ILE A 69 -71.84 -10.54 1.16
N PRO A 70 -73.15 -10.26 1.13
CA PRO A 70 -73.82 -9.45 2.15
C PRO A 70 -74.11 -10.25 3.42
N PHE A 71 -74.15 -9.55 4.55
CA PHE A 71 -74.47 -10.09 5.86
C PHE A 71 -75.79 -9.46 6.34
N TYR A 72 -76.79 -10.26 6.68
CA TYR A 72 -78.15 -9.80 7.05
C TYR A 72 -78.52 -10.21 8.46
N PHE A 73 -79.23 -9.36 9.19
CA PHE A 73 -79.67 -9.67 10.56
C PHE A 73 -80.93 -10.55 10.54
N ALA A 74 -80.89 -11.68 11.25
CA ALA A 74 -82.02 -12.60 11.40
C ALA A 74 -82.95 -12.22 12.58
N GLY A 75 -82.96 -10.95 13.00
CA GLY A 75 -83.70 -10.47 14.18
C GLY A 75 -83.36 -9.03 14.57
N LYS A 76 -83.61 -8.67 15.84
CA LYS A 76 -83.28 -7.33 16.36
C LYS A 76 -81.78 -7.05 16.26
N VAL A 77 -81.44 -5.92 15.64
CA VAL A 77 -80.05 -5.48 15.44
C VAL A 77 -79.47 -4.89 16.73
N PRO A 78 -78.32 -5.39 17.21
CA PRO A 78 -77.61 -4.75 18.32
C PRO A 78 -77.20 -3.32 17.95
N ARG A 79 -77.48 -2.34 18.81
CA ARG A 79 -76.99 -0.97 18.58
C ARG A 79 -75.48 -0.93 18.86
N LEU A 80 -74.71 -0.65 17.82
CA LEU A 80 -73.30 -0.30 17.94
C LEU A 80 -73.15 1.23 17.84
N ASP A 81 -72.14 1.79 18.50
CA ASP A 81 -71.80 3.22 18.43
C ASP A 81 -71.05 3.55 17.13
N ASP A 82 -70.98 4.80 16.68
CA ASP A 82 -70.38 5.11 15.37
C ASP A 82 -68.84 4.89 15.30
N SER A 83 -68.21 4.43 16.39
CA SER A 83 -66.75 4.28 16.51
C SER A 83 -66.21 2.88 16.16
N PHE A 84 -67.05 1.87 15.87
CA PHE A 84 -66.55 0.55 15.54
C PHE A 84 -66.02 0.48 14.10
N GLN A 85 -64.83 -0.12 13.94
CA GLN A 85 -64.29 -0.49 12.64
C GLN A 85 -64.34 -2.01 12.42
N ASN A 86 -64.16 -2.77 13.50
CA ASN A 86 -64.15 -4.23 13.47
C ASN A 86 -65.28 -4.80 14.32
N VAL A 87 -65.82 -5.93 13.87
CA VAL A 87 -66.84 -6.66 14.60
C VAL A 87 -66.65 -8.17 14.45
N GLU A 88 -67.17 -8.91 15.41
CA GLU A 88 -67.38 -10.36 15.36
C GLU A 88 -68.88 -10.61 15.13
N VAL A 89 -69.22 -11.40 14.11
CA VAL A 89 -70.57 -11.87 13.82
C VAL A 89 -70.65 -13.38 14.02
N THR A 90 -71.75 -13.86 14.57
CA THR A 90 -72.07 -15.30 14.57
C THR A 90 -73.34 -15.53 13.78
N GLY A 91 -73.33 -16.55 12.92
CA GLY A 91 -74.43 -16.80 12.01
C GLY A 91 -74.17 -17.95 11.06
N GLN A 92 -74.92 -18.01 9.96
CA GLN A 92 -74.84 -19.12 9.02
C GLN A 92 -74.84 -18.62 7.58
N LEU A 93 -74.08 -19.28 6.71
CA LEU A 93 -74.25 -19.11 5.27
C LEU A 93 -75.60 -19.67 4.83
N ALA A 94 -76.32 -18.89 4.02
CA ALA A 94 -77.58 -19.27 3.42
C ALA A 94 -77.57 -18.93 1.93
N ARG A 95 -78.45 -19.61 1.19
CA ARG A 95 -78.73 -19.29 -0.20
C ARG A 95 -80.18 -18.82 -0.32
N GLU A 96 -80.36 -17.57 -0.72
CA GLU A 96 -81.68 -16.98 -0.96
C GLU A 96 -81.71 -16.39 -2.36
N ASN A 97 -82.78 -16.70 -3.12
CA ASN A 97 -82.95 -16.25 -4.51
C ASN A 97 -81.71 -16.52 -5.39
N GLY A 98 -81.06 -17.67 -5.18
CA GLY A 98 -79.85 -18.08 -5.90
C GLY A 98 -78.55 -17.36 -5.49
N ARG A 99 -78.58 -16.43 -4.53
CA ARG A 99 -77.41 -15.70 -4.05
C ARG A 99 -76.97 -16.18 -2.67
N LEU A 100 -75.66 -16.26 -2.46
CA LEU A 100 -75.07 -16.52 -1.14
C LEU A 100 -75.13 -15.26 -0.28
N LEU A 101 -75.56 -15.42 0.95
CA LEU A 101 -75.57 -14.40 1.99
C LEU A 101 -75.27 -15.03 3.35
N PHE A 102 -74.88 -14.21 4.32
CA PHE A 102 -74.65 -14.65 5.69
C PHE A 102 -75.75 -14.14 6.62
N LYS A 103 -76.46 -15.03 7.31
CA LYS A 103 -77.51 -14.67 8.28
C LYS A 103 -76.90 -14.51 9.67
N ILE A 104 -76.83 -13.28 10.15
CA ILE A 104 -76.29 -12.90 11.44
C ILE A 104 -77.34 -13.14 12.53
N THR A 105 -76.90 -13.84 13.58
CA THR A 105 -77.68 -14.12 14.80
C THR A 105 -77.11 -13.38 16.02
N SER A 106 -75.82 -13.07 16.01
CA SER A 106 -75.14 -12.29 17.05
C SER A 106 -74.09 -11.37 16.44
N LEU A 107 -73.89 -10.21 17.05
CA LEU A 107 -72.92 -9.18 16.65
C LEU A 107 -72.25 -8.61 17.90
N LYS A 108 -70.92 -8.54 17.88
CA LYS A 108 -70.08 -8.03 18.96
C LYS A 108 -69.05 -7.05 18.40
N LYS A 109 -68.87 -5.91 19.07
CA LYS A 109 -67.81 -4.94 18.74
C LYS A 109 -66.44 -5.50 19.08
N LEU A 110 -65.46 -5.30 18.19
CA LEU A 110 -64.05 -5.60 18.43
C LEU A 110 -63.21 -4.32 18.35
N PRO A 111 -62.02 -4.30 18.98
CA PRO A 111 -61.06 -3.21 18.79
C PRO A 111 -60.66 -3.10 17.32
N GLY A 112 -60.27 -1.88 16.90
CA GLY A 112 -59.68 -1.68 15.57
C GLY A 112 -58.36 -2.44 15.42
N ASP A 113 -57.92 -2.74 14.19
CA ASP A 113 -56.72 -3.57 13.97
C ASP A 113 -55.46 -2.94 14.60
N LEU A 114 -55.31 -1.61 14.53
CA LEU A 114 -54.18 -0.91 15.18
C LEU A 114 -54.27 -0.95 16.70
N GLU A 115 -55.47 -0.83 17.27
CA GLU A 115 -55.70 -0.91 18.71
C GLU A 115 -55.40 -2.32 19.23
N HIS A 116 -55.84 -3.35 18.51
CA HIS A 116 -55.49 -4.73 18.79
C HIS A 116 -53.98 -4.94 18.71
N PHE A 117 -53.33 -4.45 17.64
CA PHE A 117 -51.88 -4.58 17.48
C PHE A 117 -51.12 -3.99 18.67
N VAL A 118 -51.46 -2.77 19.09
CA VAL A 118 -50.81 -2.10 20.23
C VAL A 118 -51.06 -2.84 21.53
N THR A 119 -52.28 -3.36 21.72
CA THR A 119 -52.65 -4.14 22.91
C THR A 119 -51.86 -5.44 22.99
N GLU A 120 -51.76 -6.21 21.90
CA GLU A 120 -50.95 -7.43 21.87
C GLU A 120 -49.46 -7.11 22.02
N GLN A 121 -48.97 -6.06 21.34
CA GLN A 121 -47.59 -5.59 21.49
C GLN A 121 -47.22 -5.33 22.96
N SER A 122 -48.13 -4.75 23.75
CA SER A 122 -47.87 -4.45 25.17
C SER A 122 -47.70 -5.69 26.07
N LYS A 123 -48.13 -6.86 25.60
CA LYS A 123 -48.09 -8.12 26.36
C LYS A 123 -46.85 -8.96 26.04
N ILE A 124 -46.14 -8.63 24.97
CA ILE A 124 -44.99 -9.39 24.48
C ILE A 124 -43.83 -9.25 25.47
N ASP A 125 -43.23 -10.39 25.82
CA ASP A 125 -41.90 -10.40 26.45
C ASP A 125 -40.87 -9.89 25.43
N LEU A 126 -40.23 -8.76 25.74
CA LEU A 126 -39.22 -8.14 24.87
C LEU A 126 -38.10 -9.09 24.46
N SER A 127 -37.86 -10.14 25.25
CA SER A 127 -36.84 -11.13 24.99
C SER A 127 -37.31 -12.31 24.14
N ASP A 128 -38.61 -12.60 23.96
CA ASP A 128 -39.08 -13.73 23.13
C ASP A 128 -39.31 -13.30 21.67
N PRO A 129 -38.47 -13.75 20.71
CA PRO A 129 -38.63 -13.38 19.31
C PRO A 129 -39.90 -13.95 18.67
N ARG A 130 -40.44 -15.06 19.18
CA ARG A 130 -41.57 -15.76 18.55
C ARG A 130 -42.84 -14.93 18.62
N ASP A 131 -43.13 -14.36 19.79
CA ASP A 131 -44.28 -13.50 20.01
C ASP A 131 -44.25 -12.27 19.09
N TRP A 132 -43.05 -11.69 18.87
CA TRP A 132 -42.86 -10.62 17.91
C TRP A 132 -43.20 -11.02 16.48
N TYR A 133 -42.78 -12.21 16.06
CA TYR A 133 -43.08 -12.71 14.72
C TYR A 133 -44.55 -13.10 14.53
N GLU A 134 -45.19 -13.67 15.55
CA GLU A 134 -46.63 -13.99 15.50
C GLU A 134 -47.46 -12.70 15.32
N LEU A 135 -47.18 -11.67 16.12
CA LEU A 135 -47.84 -10.37 15.98
C LEU A 135 -47.55 -9.72 14.63
N ALA A 136 -46.30 -9.79 14.15
CA ALA A 136 -45.90 -9.24 12.86
C ALA A 136 -46.61 -9.94 11.69
N ASN A 137 -46.68 -11.28 11.71
CA ASN A 137 -47.38 -12.06 10.71
C ASN A 137 -48.87 -11.73 10.68
N TRP A 138 -49.52 -11.67 11.85
CA TRP A 138 -50.92 -11.25 11.96
C TRP A 138 -51.15 -9.86 11.36
N GLY A 139 -50.34 -8.87 11.76
CA GLY A 139 -50.44 -7.50 11.28
C GLY A 139 -50.20 -7.39 9.78
N GLN A 140 -49.20 -8.09 9.25
CA GLN A 140 -48.84 -8.09 7.83
C GLN A 140 -49.98 -8.69 6.98
N GLN A 141 -50.52 -9.84 7.39
CA GLN A 141 -51.62 -10.50 6.69
C GLN A 141 -52.86 -9.61 6.62
N ARG A 142 -53.23 -8.95 7.74
CA ARG A 142 -54.37 -8.01 7.75
C ARG A 142 -54.10 -6.75 6.94
N ALA A 143 -52.89 -6.21 7.04
CA ALA A 143 -52.48 -5.04 6.30
C ALA A 143 -52.54 -5.27 4.79
N GLU A 144 -52.06 -6.42 4.32
CA GLU A 144 -52.18 -6.83 2.92
C GLU A 144 -53.65 -7.05 2.52
N PHE A 145 -54.42 -7.74 3.35
CA PHE A 145 -55.82 -8.01 3.04
C PHE A 145 -56.65 -6.74 2.94
N TYR A 146 -56.42 -5.72 3.77
CA TYR A 146 -57.20 -4.48 3.79
C TYR A 146 -56.54 -3.27 3.10
N ASN A 147 -55.32 -3.43 2.56
CA ASN A 147 -54.47 -2.35 2.06
C ASN A 147 -54.24 -1.25 3.12
N ASP A 148 -53.83 -1.65 4.32
CA ASP A 148 -53.61 -0.78 5.47
C ASP A 148 -52.10 -0.49 5.66
N GLU A 149 -51.63 0.64 5.14
CA GLU A 149 -50.21 0.97 5.17
C GLU A 149 -49.69 1.26 6.60
N GLU A 150 -50.52 1.77 7.50
CA GLU A 150 -50.09 2.02 8.88
C GLU A 150 -49.86 0.70 9.64
N LEU A 151 -50.80 -0.24 9.52
CA LEU A 151 -50.67 -1.57 10.12
C LEU A 151 -49.49 -2.35 9.52
N LYS A 152 -49.23 -2.18 8.23
CA LYS A 152 -48.04 -2.75 7.56
C LYS A 152 -46.74 -2.22 8.17
N GLN A 153 -46.63 -0.92 8.43
CA GLN A 153 -45.45 -0.36 9.10
C GLN A 153 -45.29 -0.88 10.54
N LYS A 154 -46.40 -1.08 11.27
CA LYS A 154 -46.38 -1.71 12.59
C LYS A 154 -45.89 -3.16 12.53
N ALA A 155 -46.38 -3.94 11.56
CA ALA A 155 -45.94 -5.31 11.33
C ALA A 155 -44.44 -5.40 11.01
N LEU A 156 -43.95 -4.55 10.10
CA LEU A 156 -42.51 -4.46 9.78
C LEU A 156 -41.66 -4.09 11.01
N ASN A 157 -42.16 -3.20 11.88
CA ASN A 157 -41.48 -2.88 13.14
C ASN A 157 -41.43 -4.10 14.08
N ALA A 158 -42.52 -4.86 14.21
CA ALA A 158 -42.55 -6.08 15.01
C ALA A 158 -41.59 -7.16 14.46
N PHE A 159 -41.53 -7.38 13.14
CA PHE A 159 -40.52 -8.25 12.53
C PHE A 159 -39.10 -7.80 12.90
N ARG A 160 -38.82 -6.50 12.82
CA ARG A 160 -37.53 -5.94 13.23
C ARG A 160 -37.24 -6.19 14.70
N ARG A 161 -38.20 -6.01 15.60
CA ARG A 161 -38.05 -6.30 17.03
C ARG A 161 -37.76 -7.78 17.29
N GLY A 162 -38.42 -8.70 16.58
CA GLY A 162 -38.12 -10.12 16.67
C GLY A 162 -36.69 -10.45 16.26
N VAL A 163 -36.19 -9.87 15.16
CA VAL A 163 -34.80 -10.05 14.73
C VAL A 163 -33.81 -9.45 15.73
N GLU A 164 -34.10 -8.26 16.29
CA GLU A 164 -33.28 -7.64 17.33
C GLU A 164 -33.26 -8.47 18.64
N ALA A 165 -34.39 -9.07 19.01
CA ALA A 165 -34.50 -9.98 20.15
C ALA A 165 -33.65 -11.24 19.93
N GLU A 166 -33.74 -11.89 18.76
CA GLU A 166 -32.85 -13.03 18.44
C GLU A 166 -31.37 -12.65 18.54
N TYR A 167 -31.00 -11.48 17.99
CA TYR A 167 -29.63 -10.98 18.08
C TYR A 167 -29.17 -10.82 19.53
N SER A 168 -30.01 -10.25 20.39
CA SER A 168 -29.72 -10.07 21.83
C SER A 168 -29.58 -11.37 22.61
N GLN A 169 -30.25 -12.45 22.17
CA GLN A 169 -30.18 -13.76 22.81
C GLN A 169 -28.90 -14.53 22.44
N LEU A 170 -28.14 -14.08 21.43
CA LEU A 170 -26.89 -14.72 21.03
C LEU A 170 -25.82 -14.57 22.14
N ARG A 171 -25.66 -15.60 22.97
CA ARG A 171 -24.63 -15.66 24.02
C ARG A 171 -23.21 -15.47 23.46
N VAL A 172 -22.96 -16.06 22.30
CA VAL A 172 -21.74 -15.90 21.52
C VAL A 172 -22.14 -15.60 20.09
N LYS A 173 -21.66 -14.47 19.57
CA LYS A 173 -21.89 -14.09 18.19
C LYS A 173 -21.01 -14.93 17.28
N GLN A 174 -21.64 -15.82 16.53
CA GLN A 174 -20.99 -16.64 15.51
C GLN A 174 -21.35 -16.09 14.12
N PRO A 175 -20.42 -16.06 13.15
CA PRO A 175 -20.69 -15.55 11.80
C PRO A 175 -21.92 -16.16 11.14
N GLU A 176 -22.15 -17.46 11.30
CA GLU A 176 -23.26 -18.19 10.69
C GLU A 176 -24.62 -17.73 11.24
N ASN A 177 -24.71 -17.47 12.54
CA ASN A 177 -25.95 -17.00 13.18
C ASN A 177 -26.28 -15.56 12.72
N LEU A 178 -25.26 -14.71 12.57
CA LEU A 178 -25.44 -13.36 12.05
C LEU A 178 -25.86 -13.35 10.57
N MET A 179 -25.29 -14.24 9.75
CA MET A 179 -25.72 -14.38 8.35
C MET A 179 -27.20 -14.81 8.25
N LYS A 180 -27.66 -15.74 9.10
CA LYS A 180 -29.08 -16.12 9.18
C LYS A 180 -29.99 -14.94 9.58
N LEU A 181 -29.56 -14.11 10.53
CA LEU A 181 -30.31 -12.90 10.88
C LEU A 181 -30.38 -11.90 9.71
N ALA A 182 -29.31 -11.77 8.93
CA ALA A 182 -29.31 -10.95 7.72
C ALA A 182 -30.28 -11.49 6.65
N GLU A 183 -30.33 -12.81 6.47
CA GLU A 183 -31.27 -13.48 5.56
C GLU A 183 -32.72 -13.24 6.00
N LYS A 184 -33.03 -13.44 7.28
CA LYS A 184 -34.36 -13.14 7.85
C LYS A 184 -34.75 -11.68 7.65
N ALA A 185 -33.84 -10.74 7.95
CA ALA A 185 -34.11 -9.32 7.76
C ALA A 185 -34.43 -8.99 6.29
N GLN A 186 -33.78 -9.66 5.35
CA GLN A 186 -34.07 -9.53 3.92
C GLN A 186 -35.40 -10.20 3.52
N GLU A 187 -35.69 -11.40 4.03
CA GLU A 187 -36.94 -12.14 3.78
C GLU A 187 -38.15 -11.34 4.23
N PHE A 188 -38.07 -10.74 5.43
CA PHE A 188 -39.11 -9.86 5.98
C PHE A 188 -39.12 -8.45 5.35
N LYS A 189 -38.28 -8.19 4.34
CA LYS A 189 -38.18 -6.90 3.63
C LYS A 189 -37.97 -5.72 4.57
N LEU A 190 -37.19 -5.92 5.64
CA LEU A 190 -36.81 -4.86 6.56
C LEU A 190 -35.85 -3.87 5.87
N ASP A 191 -35.53 -2.76 6.58
CA ASP A 191 -34.53 -1.81 6.13
C ASP A 191 -33.24 -2.55 5.74
N PRO A 192 -32.77 -2.45 4.48
CA PRO A 192 -31.58 -3.15 4.00
C PRO A 192 -30.34 -2.92 4.89
N ARG A 193 -30.26 -1.76 5.54
CA ARG A 193 -29.16 -1.40 6.45
C ARG A 193 -29.02 -2.38 7.63
N LEU A 194 -30.11 -3.01 8.06
CA LEU A 194 -30.08 -4.02 9.12
C LEU A 194 -29.38 -5.29 8.65
N ALA A 195 -29.77 -5.81 7.47
CA ALA A 195 -29.14 -7.00 6.89
C ALA A 195 -27.66 -6.77 6.58
N GLU A 196 -27.30 -5.58 6.07
CA GLU A 196 -25.91 -5.19 5.86
C GLU A 196 -25.10 -5.18 7.16
N ALA A 197 -25.65 -4.67 8.26
CA ALA A 197 -24.96 -4.60 9.55
C ALA A 197 -24.62 -6.00 10.08
N TYR A 198 -25.54 -6.95 9.99
CA TYR A 198 -25.28 -8.33 10.41
C TYR A 198 -24.25 -9.03 9.51
N ARG A 199 -24.34 -8.83 8.18
CA ARG A 199 -23.33 -9.36 7.23
C ARG A 199 -21.94 -8.80 7.50
N HIS A 200 -21.87 -7.51 7.75
CA HIS A 200 -20.62 -6.83 8.08
C HIS A 200 -20.02 -7.36 9.38
N GLU A 201 -20.81 -7.42 10.46
CA GLU A 201 -20.35 -7.96 11.76
C GLU A 201 -19.91 -9.42 11.64
N ALA A 202 -20.64 -10.24 10.87
CA ALA A 202 -20.27 -11.63 10.61
C ALA A 202 -18.88 -11.75 9.95
N LEU A 203 -18.63 -10.97 8.89
CA LEU A 203 -17.34 -10.99 8.19
C LEU A 203 -16.19 -10.44 9.05
N VAL A 204 -16.46 -9.42 9.88
CA VAL A 204 -15.48 -8.89 10.84
C VAL A 204 -15.09 -9.98 11.85
N LEU A 205 -16.07 -10.70 12.41
CA LEU A 205 -15.80 -11.79 13.36
C LEU A 205 -15.04 -12.94 12.69
N GLU A 206 -15.42 -13.31 11.47
CA GLU A 206 -14.73 -14.34 10.70
C GLU A 206 -13.27 -13.96 10.43
N TRP A 207 -13.03 -12.71 10.04
CA TRP A 207 -11.68 -12.18 9.83
C TRP A 207 -10.83 -12.18 11.12
N GLU A 208 -11.40 -11.72 12.24
CA GLU A 208 -10.71 -11.70 13.53
C GLU A 208 -10.40 -13.09 14.07
N GLN A 209 -11.26 -14.08 13.82
CA GLN A 209 -10.98 -15.49 14.13
C GLN A 209 -9.85 -16.03 13.24
N LEU A 210 -9.89 -15.71 11.94
CA LEU A 210 -8.92 -16.18 10.97
C LEU A 210 -7.51 -15.60 11.23
N LYS A 211 -7.41 -14.34 11.66
CA LYS A 211 -6.13 -13.69 12.04
C LYS A 211 -5.39 -14.40 13.19
N LYS A 212 -6.09 -15.15 14.04
CA LYS A 212 -5.48 -15.88 15.16
C LYS A 212 -4.79 -17.19 14.73
N GLN A 213 -4.98 -17.62 13.48
CA GLN A 213 -4.41 -18.86 12.95
C GLN A 213 -3.07 -18.59 12.24
N LYS A 214 -2.08 -19.47 12.45
CA LYS A 214 -0.69 -19.28 12.01
C LYS A 214 -0.52 -19.22 10.48
N ASP A 215 -1.33 -19.97 9.73
CA ASP A 215 -1.25 -20.10 8.26
C ASP A 215 -2.58 -19.75 7.57
N SER A 216 -3.22 -18.69 8.06
CA SER A 216 -4.58 -18.38 7.67
C SER A 216 -4.73 -17.91 6.21
N ASN A 217 -5.69 -18.48 5.47
CA ASN A 217 -6.00 -18.03 4.11
C ASN A 217 -7.18 -17.04 4.14
N ALA A 218 -6.94 -15.77 3.79
CA ALA A 218 -7.99 -14.75 3.76
C ALA A 218 -8.84 -14.74 2.48
N ASP A 219 -8.52 -15.57 1.49
CA ASP A 219 -9.25 -15.60 0.21
C ASP A 219 -10.75 -15.92 0.36
N PRO A 220 -11.19 -16.85 1.23
CA PRO A 220 -12.62 -17.12 1.43
C PRO A 220 -13.37 -15.89 1.96
N VAL A 221 -12.85 -15.26 3.03
CA VAL A 221 -13.45 -14.05 3.62
C VAL A 221 -13.46 -12.90 2.61
N ARG A 222 -12.36 -12.72 1.86
CA ARG A 222 -12.28 -11.70 0.82
C ARG A 222 -13.30 -11.95 -0.30
N ALA A 223 -13.44 -13.20 -0.76
CA ALA A 223 -14.41 -13.56 -1.78
C ALA A 223 -15.85 -13.34 -1.31
N GLN A 224 -16.16 -13.67 -0.06
CA GLN A 224 -17.48 -13.44 0.52
C GLN A 224 -17.78 -11.94 0.70
N LEU A 225 -16.79 -11.14 1.13
CA LEU A 225 -16.90 -9.68 1.18
C LEU A 225 -17.22 -9.09 -0.20
N ILE A 226 -16.54 -9.54 -1.25
CA ILE A 226 -16.79 -9.08 -2.63
C ILE A 226 -18.18 -9.51 -3.10
N LYS A 227 -18.59 -10.75 -2.80
CA LYS A 227 -19.92 -11.27 -3.18
C LYS A 227 -21.05 -10.47 -2.54
N LEU A 228 -20.93 -10.18 -1.24
CA LEU A 228 -21.96 -9.45 -0.47
C LEU A 228 -21.92 -7.95 -0.74
N PHE A 229 -20.72 -7.40 -0.95
CA PHE A 229 -20.49 -5.97 -1.13
C PHE A 229 -19.54 -5.70 -2.32
N PRO A 230 -20.04 -5.80 -3.56
CA PRO A 230 -19.20 -5.70 -4.77
C PRO A 230 -18.43 -4.39 -4.90
N LYS A 231 -18.91 -3.29 -4.32
CA LYS A 231 -18.24 -1.99 -4.35
C LYS A 231 -17.02 -1.90 -3.41
N SER A 232 -16.79 -2.90 -2.56
CA SER A 232 -15.63 -2.97 -1.65
C SER A 232 -14.28 -2.97 -2.38
N ILE A 233 -14.23 -3.41 -3.64
CA ILE A 233 -13.00 -3.41 -4.44
C ILE A 233 -12.72 -2.07 -5.14
N THR A 234 -13.68 -1.16 -5.16
CA THR A 234 -13.55 0.14 -5.84
C THR A 234 -12.64 1.05 -5.01
N PRO A 235 -11.50 1.51 -5.55
CA PRO A 235 -10.61 2.41 -4.82
C PRO A 235 -11.29 3.73 -4.45
N LEU A 236 -10.93 4.26 -3.27
CA LEU A 236 -11.35 5.60 -2.86
C LEU A 236 -10.52 6.66 -3.59
N LYS A 237 -11.09 7.86 -3.74
CA LYS A 237 -10.32 9.03 -4.20
C LYS A 237 -9.23 9.45 -3.20
N ALA A 238 -9.47 9.21 -1.91
CA ALA A 238 -8.53 9.49 -0.82
C ALA A 238 -8.78 8.51 0.36
N ASP A 239 -7.72 8.11 1.08
CA ASP A 239 -7.78 7.10 2.18
C ASP A 239 -8.54 7.56 3.43
N GLN A 240 -8.58 8.87 3.72
CA GLN A 240 -9.18 9.43 4.94
C GLN A 240 -8.68 8.71 6.23
N PRO A 241 -7.40 8.91 6.59
CA PRO A 241 -6.72 8.06 7.57
C PRO A 241 -7.30 8.14 8.99
N ALA A 242 -7.88 9.27 9.39
CA ALA A 242 -8.46 9.45 10.72
C ALA A 242 -9.75 8.63 10.88
N GLU A 243 -10.61 8.69 9.87
CA GLU A 243 -11.87 7.96 9.76
C GLU A 243 -11.62 6.47 9.62
N ARG A 244 -10.68 6.07 8.76
CA ARG A 244 -10.26 4.67 8.64
C ARG A 244 -9.74 4.13 9.97
N LYS A 245 -8.88 4.88 10.67
CA LYS A 245 -8.35 4.47 11.98
C LYS A 245 -9.45 4.28 13.01
N ARG A 246 -10.43 5.21 13.05
CA ARG A 246 -11.58 5.11 13.95
C ARG A 246 -12.43 3.88 13.64
N TYR A 247 -12.74 3.65 12.37
CA TYR A 247 -13.47 2.46 11.93
C TYR A 247 -12.74 1.17 12.28
N LEU A 248 -11.44 1.05 11.99
CA LEU A 248 -10.68 -0.17 12.28
C LEU A 248 -10.52 -0.45 13.78
N ALA A 249 -10.69 0.54 14.65
CA ALA A 249 -10.64 0.36 16.10
C ALA A 249 -11.93 -0.26 16.68
N ASP A 250 -13.10 0.06 16.10
CA ASP A 250 -14.40 -0.52 16.48
C ASP A 250 -15.29 -0.63 15.24
N GLN A 251 -15.03 -1.67 14.45
CA GLN A 251 -15.63 -1.82 13.12
C GLN A 251 -17.15 -1.95 13.19
N VAL A 252 -17.66 -2.68 14.18
CA VAL A 252 -19.10 -2.97 14.30
C VAL A 252 -19.86 -1.72 14.73
N ALA A 253 -19.42 -1.05 15.80
CA ALA A 253 -20.16 0.10 16.33
C ALA A 253 -20.13 1.30 15.39
N GLU A 254 -19.01 1.56 14.71
CA GLU A 254 -18.90 2.64 13.73
C GLU A 254 -19.73 2.36 12.47
N PHE A 255 -19.77 1.10 12.01
CA PHE A 255 -20.57 0.71 10.85
C PHE A 255 -22.09 0.83 11.11
N GLN A 256 -22.54 0.49 12.32
CA GLN A 256 -23.96 0.62 12.68
C GLN A 256 -24.46 2.07 12.65
N LYS A 257 -23.60 3.03 13.04
CA LYS A 257 -23.91 4.48 13.06
C LYS A 257 -23.80 5.14 11.69
N ALA A 258 -23.09 4.50 10.75
CA ALA A 258 -22.79 5.08 9.45
C ALA A 258 -24.03 5.18 8.54
N ASN A 259 -24.07 6.27 7.74
CA ASN A 259 -24.99 6.43 6.63
C ASN A 259 -24.58 5.55 5.42
N PRO A 260 -25.42 5.43 4.37
CA PRO A 260 -25.12 4.58 3.22
C PRO A 260 -23.77 4.88 2.54
N GLU A 261 -23.41 6.15 2.37
CA GLU A 261 -22.16 6.56 1.73
C GLU A 261 -20.93 6.18 2.57
N GLN A 262 -20.99 6.40 3.88
CA GLN A 262 -19.96 6.04 4.84
C GLN A 262 -19.76 4.52 4.90
N ARG A 263 -20.84 3.73 4.86
CA ARG A 263 -20.76 2.26 4.84
C ARG A 263 -20.01 1.75 3.62
N GLN A 264 -20.21 2.36 2.44
CA GLN A 264 -19.46 2.01 1.24
C GLN A 264 -17.95 2.24 1.42
N GLN A 265 -17.57 3.35 2.06
CA GLN A 265 -16.16 3.62 2.38
C GLN A 265 -15.61 2.60 3.37
N MET A 266 -16.38 2.25 4.41
CA MET A 266 -15.99 1.25 5.42
C MET A 266 -15.81 -0.14 4.82
N PHE A 267 -16.63 -0.55 3.84
CA PHE A 267 -16.42 -1.79 3.10
C PHE A 267 -15.09 -1.78 2.34
N ARG A 268 -14.75 -0.66 1.69
CA ARG A 268 -13.45 -0.51 1.03
C ARG A 268 -12.30 -0.53 2.04
N TRP A 269 -12.40 0.16 3.18
CA TRP A 269 -11.38 0.10 4.22
C TRP A 269 -11.19 -1.30 4.79
N PHE A 270 -12.29 -2.05 4.97
CA PHE A 270 -12.22 -3.43 5.43
C PHE A 270 -11.52 -4.34 4.42
N TYR A 271 -11.91 -4.24 3.14
CA TYR A 271 -11.22 -4.91 2.05
C TYR A 271 -9.73 -4.57 2.03
N SER A 272 -9.40 -3.27 2.10
CA SER A 272 -8.03 -2.79 2.09
C SER A 272 -7.21 -3.32 3.26
N GLN A 273 -7.82 -3.50 4.44
CA GLN A 273 -7.17 -4.11 5.60
C GLN A 273 -6.85 -5.60 5.37
N ILE A 274 -7.82 -6.37 4.86
CA ILE A 274 -7.61 -7.81 4.56
C ILE A 274 -6.49 -7.99 3.53
N VAL A 275 -6.52 -7.20 2.45
CA VAL A 275 -5.49 -7.24 1.40
C VAL A 275 -4.12 -6.82 1.93
N LEU A 276 -4.07 -5.76 2.74
CA LEU A 276 -2.81 -5.33 3.34
C LEU A 276 -2.21 -6.44 4.20
N ASP A 277 -3.01 -7.05 5.09
CA ASP A 277 -2.54 -8.14 5.94
C ASP A 277 -2.04 -9.34 5.11
N GLN A 278 -2.69 -9.66 3.99
CA GLN A 278 -2.20 -10.68 3.04
C GLN A 278 -0.86 -10.30 2.39
N ILE A 279 -0.71 -9.07 1.90
CA ILE A 279 0.54 -8.58 1.30
C ILE A 279 1.68 -8.68 2.33
N LEU A 280 1.42 -8.26 3.57
CA LEU A 280 2.44 -8.20 4.62
C LEU A 280 2.86 -9.57 5.16
N LYS A 281 2.08 -10.64 4.95
CA LYS A 281 2.56 -12.01 5.19
C LYS A 281 3.78 -12.37 4.34
N GLY A 282 3.91 -11.76 3.16
CA GLY A 282 5.06 -11.93 2.29
C GLY A 282 6.25 -11.03 2.61
N LEU A 283 6.16 -10.20 3.66
CA LEU A 283 7.24 -9.28 4.03
C LEU A 283 8.46 -10.05 4.53
N ALA A 284 9.60 -9.88 3.87
CA ALA A 284 10.85 -10.50 4.26
C ALA A 284 11.41 -9.85 5.53
N GLU A 285 12.17 -10.63 6.31
CA GLU A 285 12.87 -10.12 7.49
C GLU A 285 13.76 -8.93 7.12
N GLY A 286 13.73 -7.88 7.95
CA GLY A 286 14.45 -6.63 7.71
C GLY A 286 13.92 -5.78 6.55
N GLY A 287 12.92 -6.24 5.79
CA GLY A 287 12.30 -5.47 4.70
C GLY A 287 13.04 -5.51 3.37
N SER A 288 13.85 -6.54 3.13
CA SER A 288 14.65 -6.71 1.90
C SER A 288 13.84 -6.79 0.60
N ASN A 289 12.52 -7.01 0.69
CA ASN A 289 11.60 -7.05 -0.45
C ASN A 289 10.59 -5.88 -0.45
N GLY A 290 10.89 -4.78 0.23
CA GLY A 290 10.01 -3.62 0.36
C GLY A 290 9.54 -3.01 -0.96
N PHE A 291 10.33 -3.02 -2.04
CA PHE A 291 9.89 -2.59 -3.38
C PHE A 291 8.79 -3.48 -3.96
N LYS A 292 8.89 -4.80 -3.76
CA LYS A 292 7.84 -5.75 -4.18
C LYS A 292 6.56 -5.49 -3.41
N ILE A 293 6.66 -5.37 -2.09
CA ILE A 293 5.53 -5.03 -1.21
C ILE A 293 4.88 -3.69 -1.62
N ALA A 294 5.69 -2.67 -1.89
CA ALA A 294 5.22 -1.37 -2.34
C ALA A 294 4.51 -1.45 -3.69
N ALA A 295 5.01 -2.26 -4.64
CA ALA A 295 4.36 -2.47 -5.93
C ALA A 295 2.98 -3.16 -5.77
N ASP A 296 2.90 -4.16 -4.90
CA ASP A 296 1.64 -4.85 -4.60
C ASP A 296 0.63 -3.90 -3.93
N ILE A 297 1.09 -3.04 -3.01
CA ILE A 297 0.27 -1.98 -2.39
C ILE A 297 -0.20 -0.98 -3.45
N LYS A 298 0.68 -0.46 -4.31
CA LYS A 298 0.29 0.48 -5.38
C LYS A 298 -0.76 -0.11 -6.32
N LYS A 299 -0.66 -1.41 -6.61
CA LYS A 299 -1.58 -2.13 -7.49
C LYS A 299 -2.96 -2.34 -6.86
N GLN A 300 -3.01 -2.78 -5.60
CA GLN A 300 -4.26 -3.22 -4.97
C GLN A 300 -4.93 -2.12 -4.12
N LEU A 301 -4.11 -1.23 -3.55
CA LEU A 301 -4.47 -0.16 -2.62
C LEU A 301 -3.93 1.21 -3.12
N PRO A 302 -4.29 1.64 -4.36
CA PRO A 302 -3.73 2.87 -4.95
C PRO A 302 -4.05 4.14 -4.14
N GLU A 303 -5.08 4.11 -3.29
CA GLU A 303 -5.42 5.19 -2.37
C GLU A 303 -4.43 5.35 -1.20
N ARG A 304 -3.48 4.42 -1.01
CA ARG A 304 -2.48 4.41 0.08
C ARG A 304 -1.03 4.57 -0.39
N PRO A 305 -0.68 5.67 -1.10
CA PRO A 305 0.68 5.89 -1.59
C PRO A 305 1.69 6.17 -0.47
N ASP A 306 1.22 6.54 0.72
CA ASP A 306 2.01 6.66 1.95
C ASP A 306 2.64 5.32 2.36
N LEU A 307 1.85 4.24 2.39
CA LEU A 307 2.37 2.92 2.73
C LEU A 307 3.36 2.40 1.71
N ALA A 308 3.07 2.57 0.42
CA ALA A 308 3.99 2.14 -0.63
C ALA A 308 5.37 2.80 -0.43
N ARG A 309 5.40 4.12 -0.17
CA ARG A 309 6.65 4.85 0.14
C ARG A 309 7.32 4.36 1.42
N GLN A 310 6.56 4.01 2.46
CA GLN A 310 7.11 3.46 3.70
C GLN A 310 7.87 2.15 3.43
N TYR A 311 7.31 1.23 2.66
CA TYR A 311 7.97 -0.05 2.35
C TYR A 311 9.15 0.10 1.40
N GLU A 312 9.09 1.02 0.43
CA GLU A 312 10.25 1.39 -0.38
C GLU A 312 11.39 1.91 0.51
N GLN A 313 11.08 2.82 1.43
CA GLN A 313 12.06 3.37 2.37
C GLN A 313 12.67 2.31 3.28
N MET A 314 11.88 1.28 3.63
CA MET A 314 12.34 0.16 4.43
C MET A 314 13.37 -0.69 3.68
N GLN A 315 13.13 -1.03 2.41
CA GLN A 315 14.14 -1.73 1.59
C GLN A 315 15.38 -0.87 1.36
N LEU A 316 15.21 0.41 1.04
CA LEU A 316 16.34 1.34 0.90
C LEU A 316 17.20 1.37 2.17
N SER A 317 16.56 1.40 3.34
CA SER A 317 17.27 1.33 4.62
C SER A 317 17.98 0.00 4.79
N PHE A 318 17.33 -1.12 4.48
CA PHE A 318 17.93 -2.45 4.55
C PHE A 318 19.20 -2.55 3.69
N ASP A 319 19.12 -2.11 2.43
CA ASP A 319 20.24 -2.13 1.49
C ASP A 319 21.37 -1.21 1.95
N PHE A 320 21.04 -0.02 2.46
CA PHE A 320 22.05 0.91 2.99
C PHE A 320 22.85 0.33 4.17
N HIS A 321 22.23 -0.48 5.04
CA HIS A 321 22.95 -1.12 6.16
C HIS A 321 23.85 -2.28 5.73
N ARG A 322 23.61 -2.87 4.55
CA ARG A 322 24.38 -3.99 4.00
C ARG A 322 25.26 -3.58 2.83
N ILE A 323 25.55 -2.29 2.74
CA ILE A 323 26.14 -1.71 1.55
C ILE A 323 27.48 -2.37 1.19
N ASP A 324 28.26 -2.80 2.18
CA ASP A 324 29.56 -3.45 2.01
C ASP A 324 29.50 -4.87 1.40
N GLU A 325 28.30 -5.44 1.27
CA GLU A 325 28.01 -6.72 0.64
C GLU A 325 27.45 -6.54 -0.79
N LEU A 326 27.11 -5.30 -1.19
CA LEU A 326 26.41 -5.03 -2.44
C LEU A 326 27.39 -4.89 -3.63
N PRO A 327 27.00 -5.38 -4.83
CA PRO A 327 27.74 -5.16 -6.07
C PRO A 327 27.78 -3.68 -6.46
N ARG A 328 28.85 -3.26 -7.17
CA ARG A 328 29.04 -1.87 -7.63
C ARG A 328 27.81 -1.29 -8.33
N GLN A 329 27.25 -2.02 -9.30
CA GLN A 329 26.11 -1.52 -10.07
C GLN A 329 24.90 -1.26 -9.17
N TYR A 330 24.63 -2.17 -8.22
CA TYR A 330 23.52 -2.02 -7.28
C TYR A 330 23.71 -0.79 -6.38
N VAL A 331 24.93 -0.50 -5.94
CA VAL A 331 25.24 0.69 -5.14
C VAL A 331 25.06 1.98 -5.94
N LEU A 332 25.41 1.98 -7.23
CA LEU A 332 25.13 3.11 -8.12
C LEU A 332 23.63 3.33 -8.29
N ASP A 333 22.87 2.25 -8.49
CA ASP A 333 21.41 2.32 -8.62
C ASP A 333 20.77 2.81 -7.31
N LEU A 334 21.25 2.35 -6.15
CA LEU A 334 20.80 2.80 -4.82
C LEU A 334 21.10 4.28 -4.59
N ALA A 335 22.32 4.74 -4.92
CA ALA A 335 22.68 6.15 -4.81
C ALA A 335 21.81 7.02 -5.72
N LYS A 336 21.56 6.57 -6.96
CA LYS A 336 20.66 7.23 -7.92
C LYS A 336 19.24 7.31 -7.40
N GLU A 337 18.73 6.25 -6.78
CA GLU A 337 17.39 6.23 -6.17
C GLU A 337 17.28 7.27 -5.04
N TYR A 338 18.29 7.39 -4.17
CA TYR A 338 18.33 8.47 -3.18
C TYR A 338 18.37 9.86 -3.81
N GLN A 339 19.14 10.07 -4.90
CA GLN A 339 19.16 11.34 -5.63
C GLN A 339 17.80 11.70 -6.23
N GLN A 340 17.11 10.73 -6.86
CA GLN A 340 15.80 10.93 -7.45
C GLN A 340 14.74 11.29 -6.40
N ARG A 341 14.92 10.83 -5.15
CA ARG A 341 14.09 11.18 -4.00
C ARG A 341 14.48 12.48 -3.31
N GLY A 342 15.54 13.15 -3.79
CA GLY A 342 16.03 14.42 -3.24
C GLY A 342 17.01 14.28 -2.06
N ASP A 343 17.40 13.07 -1.68
CA ASP A 343 18.36 12.83 -0.58
C ASP A 343 19.80 12.74 -1.09
N GLN A 344 20.35 13.91 -1.44
CA GLN A 344 21.73 14.02 -1.94
C GLN A 344 22.77 13.57 -0.90
N THR A 345 22.47 13.75 0.38
CA THR A 345 23.35 13.36 1.48
C THR A 345 23.47 11.85 1.57
N LYS A 346 22.35 11.11 1.60
CA LYS A 346 22.40 9.65 1.60
C LYS A 346 22.98 9.09 0.31
N ALA A 347 22.70 9.70 -0.85
CA ALA A 347 23.32 9.28 -2.10
C ALA A 347 24.85 9.33 -2.03
N LYS A 348 25.41 10.43 -1.51
CA LYS A 348 26.86 10.57 -1.32
C LYS A 348 27.40 9.58 -0.28
N GLN A 349 26.74 9.46 0.87
CA GLN A 349 27.12 8.52 1.94
C GLN A 349 27.10 7.06 1.45
N THR A 350 26.15 6.71 0.58
CA THR A 350 26.06 5.38 -0.05
C THR A 350 27.36 5.08 -0.80
N LEU A 351 27.82 5.99 -1.66
CA LEU A 351 29.06 5.80 -2.41
C LEU A 351 30.29 5.79 -1.49
N GLU A 352 30.38 6.72 -0.53
CA GLU A 352 31.51 6.82 0.38
C GLU A 352 31.66 5.59 1.28
N ASN A 353 30.57 5.12 1.89
CA ASN A 353 30.57 3.96 2.76
C ASN A 353 30.96 2.69 2.01
N TRP A 354 30.46 2.52 0.78
CA TRP A 354 30.80 1.37 -0.06
C TRP A 354 32.29 1.34 -0.43
N VAL A 355 32.84 2.46 -0.89
CA VAL A 355 34.26 2.55 -1.28
C VAL A 355 35.17 2.34 -0.07
N GLU A 356 34.83 2.92 1.08
CA GLU A 356 35.60 2.75 2.31
C GLU A 356 35.51 1.31 2.84
N ALA A 357 34.37 0.64 2.72
CA ALA A 357 34.25 -0.77 3.08
C ALA A 357 35.12 -1.67 2.20
N ARG A 358 35.16 -1.42 0.88
CA ARG A 358 36.07 -2.13 -0.03
C ARG A 358 37.54 -1.86 0.30
N ARG A 359 37.87 -0.61 0.63
CA ARG A 359 39.23 -0.23 1.04
C ARG A 359 39.68 -0.98 2.29
N LYS A 360 38.81 -1.15 3.29
CA LYS A 360 39.11 -1.91 4.52
C LYS A 360 39.29 -3.41 4.29
N LYS A 361 38.68 -3.96 3.25
CA LYS A 361 38.79 -5.38 2.85
C LYS A 361 40.02 -5.67 1.96
N LEU A 362 40.88 -4.67 1.67
CA LEU A 362 42.09 -4.88 0.86
C LEU A 362 43.16 -5.64 1.65
N GLU A 363 43.65 -6.74 1.07
CA GLU A 363 44.77 -7.48 1.62
C GLU A 363 46.09 -6.68 1.50
N PRO A 364 47.06 -6.85 2.41
CA PRO A 364 48.33 -6.10 2.39
C PRO A 364 49.09 -6.15 1.05
N GLY A 365 49.03 -7.27 0.32
CA GLY A 365 49.72 -7.46 -0.96
C GLY A 365 48.89 -7.18 -2.22
N ASP A 366 47.62 -6.78 -2.10
CA ASP A 366 46.71 -6.62 -3.24
C ASP A 366 46.93 -5.30 -3.99
N ALA A 367 47.87 -5.30 -4.95
CA ALA A 367 48.17 -4.13 -5.77
C ALA A 367 47.00 -3.76 -6.71
N ASP A 368 46.39 -4.73 -7.37
CA ASP A 368 45.31 -4.52 -8.35
C ASP A 368 44.03 -4.04 -7.67
N GLY A 369 43.70 -4.59 -6.49
CA GLY A 369 42.59 -4.11 -5.68
C GLY A 369 42.75 -2.65 -5.23
N ARG A 370 43.98 -2.23 -4.88
CA ARG A 370 44.28 -0.81 -4.58
C ARG A 370 44.03 0.10 -5.78
N VAL A 371 44.43 -0.32 -6.98
CA VAL A 371 44.16 0.43 -8.22
C VAL A 371 42.66 0.54 -8.47
N SER A 372 41.91 -0.56 -8.32
CA SER A 372 40.45 -0.55 -8.47
C SER A 372 39.78 0.39 -7.47
N VAL A 373 40.13 0.33 -6.18
CA VAL A 373 39.55 1.20 -5.14
C VAL A 373 39.95 2.66 -5.35
N ALA A 374 41.17 2.94 -5.81
CA ALA A 374 41.59 4.29 -6.17
C ALA A 374 40.74 4.87 -7.31
N ARG A 375 40.38 4.06 -8.31
CA ARG A 375 39.47 4.49 -9.37
C ARG A 375 38.10 4.88 -8.80
N ASP A 376 37.52 4.04 -7.95
CA ASP A 376 36.21 4.31 -7.34
C ASP A 376 36.25 5.53 -6.39
N LEU A 377 37.33 5.76 -5.66
CA LEU A 377 37.52 6.99 -4.87
C LEU A 377 37.49 8.26 -5.74
N MET A 378 38.07 8.20 -6.94
CA MET A 378 38.03 9.36 -7.85
C MET A 378 36.66 9.51 -8.51
N GLU A 379 36.13 8.44 -9.09
CA GLU A 379 34.92 8.46 -9.89
C GLU A 379 33.65 8.67 -9.05
N LEU A 380 33.57 8.02 -7.89
CA LEU A 380 32.33 7.95 -7.11
C LEU A 380 32.30 8.96 -5.96
N THR A 381 33.45 9.24 -5.33
CA THR A 381 33.49 10.11 -4.14
C THR A 381 34.27 11.41 -4.36
N GLY A 382 34.95 11.57 -5.50
CA GLY A 382 35.83 12.72 -5.77
C GLY A 382 37.05 12.82 -4.84
N ASN A 383 37.38 11.77 -4.09
CA ASN A 383 38.48 11.75 -3.12
C ASN A 383 39.83 11.49 -3.83
N ARG A 384 40.29 12.51 -4.56
CA ARG A 384 41.56 12.48 -5.29
C ARG A 384 42.78 12.23 -4.37
N PRO A 385 42.93 12.86 -3.19
CA PRO A 385 44.08 12.59 -2.31
C PRO A 385 44.13 11.15 -1.82
N GLY A 386 42.97 10.58 -1.44
CA GLY A 386 42.87 9.18 -1.04
C GLY A 386 43.23 8.21 -2.18
N ALA A 387 42.78 8.51 -3.40
CA ALA A 387 43.10 7.71 -4.58
C ALA A 387 44.62 7.72 -4.90
N VAL A 388 45.26 8.89 -4.87
CA VAL A 388 46.72 9.00 -5.07
C VAL A 388 47.47 8.14 -4.05
N LYS A 389 47.09 8.21 -2.77
CA LYS A 389 47.75 7.42 -1.72
C LYS A 389 47.68 5.92 -2.02
N LEU A 390 46.52 5.41 -2.46
CA LEU A 390 46.38 4.00 -2.83
C LEU A 390 47.17 3.65 -4.10
N LEU A 391 47.25 4.55 -5.09
CA LEU A 391 48.03 4.33 -6.31
C LEU A 391 49.54 4.26 -6.05
N LEU A 392 50.07 5.14 -5.19
CA LEU A 392 51.47 5.08 -4.79
C LEU A 392 51.79 3.77 -4.06
N GLN A 393 50.92 3.35 -3.13
CA GLN A 393 51.05 2.05 -2.45
C GLN A 393 50.95 0.87 -3.43
N ALA A 394 50.08 0.95 -4.43
CA ALA A 394 49.98 -0.07 -5.47
C ALA A 394 51.25 -0.14 -6.33
N TRP A 395 51.88 1.00 -6.64
CA TRP A 395 53.14 1.06 -7.37
C TRP A 395 54.29 0.45 -6.58
N GLU A 396 54.37 0.70 -5.27
CA GLU A 396 55.38 0.07 -4.39
C GLU A 396 55.27 -1.46 -4.42
N LEU A 397 54.04 -1.99 -4.46
CA LEU A 397 53.79 -3.43 -4.55
C LEU A 397 54.05 -4.00 -5.96
N ASN A 398 53.77 -3.23 -7.02
CA ASN A 398 54.00 -3.62 -8.41
C ASN A 398 54.56 -2.45 -9.25
N PRO A 399 55.89 -2.24 -9.25
CA PRO A 399 56.54 -1.12 -9.96
C PRO A 399 56.50 -1.21 -11.50
N LYS A 400 55.87 -2.25 -12.06
CA LYS A 400 55.75 -2.44 -13.51
C LYS A 400 54.31 -2.24 -14.01
N SER A 401 53.39 -1.86 -13.12
CA SER A 401 51.98 -1.65 -13.46
C SER A 401 51.80 -0.44 -14.39
N THR A 402 51.57 -0.69 -15.68
CA THR A 402 51.28 0.35 -16.67
C THR A 402 50.01 1.12 -16.32
N GLU A 403 49.03 0.46 -15.72
CA GLU A 403 47.78 1.08 -15.29
C GLU A 403 48.01 2.08 -14.16
N THR A 404 48.74 1.71 -13.11
CA THR A 404 49.06 2.59 -11.99
C THR A 404 49.85 3.81 -12.46
N ALA A 405 50.86 3.61 -13.31
CA ALA A 405 51.63 4.70 -13.90
C ALA A 405 50.76 5.64 -14.76
N THR A 406 49.85 5.08 -15.56
CA THR A 406 48.93 5.86 -16.38
C THR A 406 47.99 6.71 -15.53
N MET A 407 47.44 6.15 -14.45
CA MET A 407 46.55 6.87 -13.55
C MET A 407 47.27 7.98 -12.78
N LEU A 408 48.47 7.71 -12.25
CA LEU A 408 49.31 8.74 -11.60
C LEU A 408 49.69 9.85 -12.59
N GLY A 409 50.05 9.48 -13.83
CA GLY A 409 50.34 10.44 -14.91
C GLY A 409 49.16 11.37 -15.23
N ARG A 410 47.94 10.82 -15.33
CA ARG A 410 46.70 11.62 -15.52
C ARG A 410 46.45 12.58 -14.35
N LEU A 411 46.94 12.24 -13.16
CA LEU A 411 46.84 13.07 -11.95
C LEU A 411 47.97 14.12 -11.84
N GLY A 412 48.89 14.17 -12.81
CA GLY A 412 49.98 15.13 -12.87
C GLY A 412 51.29 14.68 -12.22
N TYR A 413 51.35 13.44 -11.74
CA TYR A 413 52.57 12.84 -11.19
C TYR A 413 53.51 12.40 -12.32
N MET A 414 54.81 12.39 -12.05
CA MET A 414 55.83 11.93 -13.01
C MET A 414 56.81 10.98 -12.34
N LEU A 415 57.09 9.85 -12.96
CA LEU A 415 58.14 8.95 -12.51
C LEU A 415 59.50 9.47 -12.98
N HIS A 416 60.42 9.71 -12.05
CA HIS A 416 61.79 10.12 -12.31
C HIS A 416 62.76 9.39 -11.37
N GLU A 417 63.76 8.69 -11.92
CA GLU A 417 64.79 7.96 -11.15
C GLU A 417 64.15 7.08 -10.06
N ASP A 418 63.16 6.28 -10.46
CA ASP A 418 62.38 5.36 -9.61
C ASP A 418 61.56 6.01 -8.48
N LYS A 419 61.50 7.34 -8.44
CA LYS A 419 60.67 8.10 -7.50
C LYS A 419 59.52 8.81 -8.23
N TRP A 420 58.32 8.75 -7.65
CA TRP A 420 57.20 9.57 -8.11
C TRP A 420 57.35 11.00 -7.60
N LEU A 421 57.39 11.95 -8.54
CA LEU A 421 57.30 13.38 -8.28
C LEU A 421 55.83 13.81 -8.25
N ASP A 422 55.45 14.58 -7.24
CA ASP A 422 54.11 15.17 -7.16
C ASP A 422 53.90 16.30 -8.18
N PRO A 423 52.67 16.79 -8.43
CA PRO A 423 52.42 17.81 -9.46
C PRO A 423 53.19 19.12 -9.25
N GLN A 424 53.48 19.51 -8.00
CA GLN A 424 54.27 20.69 -7.70
C GLN A 424 55.75 20.42 -7.98
N GLU A 425 56.28 19.29 -7.51
CA GLU A 425 57.66 18.86 -7.81
C GLU A 425 57.86 18.71 -9.32
N VAL A 426 56.87 18.19 -10.06
CA VAL A 426 56.91 18.11 -11.52
C VAL A 426 56.97 19.49 -12.16
N LYS A 427 56.24 20.47 -11.62
CA LYS A 427 56.28 21.85 -12.11
C LYS A 427 57.67 22.44 -11.86
N GLU A 428 58.18 22.34 -10.64
CA GLU A 428 59.53 22.80 -10.28
C GLU A 428 60.62 22.12 -11.12
N PHE A 429 60.49 20.81 -11.34
CA PHE A 429 61.37 20.02 -12.17
C PHE A 429 61.32 20.42 -13.66
N ARG A 430 60.16 20.85 -14.16
CA ARG A 430 60.00 21.36 -15.54
C ARG A 430 60.48 22.80 -15.68
N ASP A 431 60.28 23.61 -14.65
CA ASP A 431 60.62 25.03 -14.59
C ASP A 431 62.08 25.30 -14.18
N ASP A 432 62.82 24.25 -13.80
CA ASP A 432 64.27 24.29 -13.60
C ASP A 432 64.95 25.01 -14.79
N PRO A 433 65.67 26.13 -14.54
CA PRO A 433 66.23 26.97 -15.59
C PRO A 433 67.17 26.22 -16.54
N ILE A 434 67.93 25.24 -16.03
CA ILE A 434 68.86 24.43 -16.82
C ILE A 434 68.08 23.49 -17.73
N ARG A 435 67.08 22.78 -17.22
CA ARG A 435 66.25 21.86 -18.02
C ARG A 435 65.40 22.60 -19.05
N LYS A 436 64.85 23.75 -18.69
CA LYS A 436 64.11 24.64 -19.62
C LYS A 436 65.01 25.08 -20.77
N ALA A 437 66.25 25.44 -20.46
CA ALA A 437 67.22 25.85 -21.47
C ALA A 437 67.66 24.67 -22.37
N ILE A 438 67.90 23.47 -21.82
CA ILE A 438 68.17 22.26 -22.63
C ILE A 438 67.03 21.99 -23.61
N ARG A 439 65.76 22.07 -23.15
CA ARG A 439 64.58 21.83 -23.99
C ARG A 439 64.41 22.87 -25.09
N ASN A 440 64.73 24.12 -24.79
CA ASN A 440 64.58 25.25 -25.71
C ASN A 440 65.78 25.42 -26.66
N GLY A 441 66.80 24.56 -26.57
CA GLY A 441 68.04 24.71 -27.33
C GLY A 441 68.80 25.98 -26.94
N THR A 442 68.74 26.37 -25.67
CA THR A 442 69.46 27.53 -25.13
C THR A 442 70.35 27.11 -23.95
N VAL A 443 71.24 28.02 -23.54
CA VAL A 443 72.16 27.76 -22.42
C VAL A 443 71.93 28.82 -21.35
N VAL A 444 72.06 28.43 -20.09
CA VAL A 444 72.02 29.33 -18.94
C VAL A 444 73.22 29.10 -18.03
N ALA A 445 73.53 30.09 -17.18
CA ALA A 445 74.59 29.94 -16.18
C ALA A 445 74.30 28.78 -15.23
N GLY A 446 75.33 28.04 -14.86
CA GLY A 446 75.25 26.86 -13.99
C GLY A 446 75.19 25.51 -14.70
N MET A 447 74.89 25.47 -16.01
CA MET A 447 74.92 24.22 -16.79
C MET A 447 76.30 23.56 -16.79
N ASN A 448 76.37 22.24 -16.72
CA ASN A 448 77.60 21.50 -16.94
C ASN A 448 77.84 21.19 -18.43
N ARG A 449 79.01 20.65 -18.75
CA ARG A 449 79.41 20.32 -20.13
C ARG A 449 78.39 19.45 -20.86
N ASP A 450 77.89 18.41 -20.20
CA ASP A 450 76.98 17.46 -20.83
C ASP A 450 75.59 18.09 -21.04
N GLN A 451 75.16 18.95 -20.12
CA GLN A 451 73.94 19.74 -20.28
C GLN A 451 74.04 20.73 -21.46
N VAL A 452 75.17 21.42 -21.60
CA VAL A 452 75.42 22.31 -22.76
C VAL A 452 75.42 21.53 -24.07
N LYS A 453 76.07 20.36 -24.11
CA LYS A 453 76.07 19.48 -25.29
C LYS A 453 74.68 18.93 -25.61
N LYS A 454 73.88 18.58 -24.61
CA LYS A 454 72.49 18.14 -24.80
C LYS A 454 71.62 19.27 -25.34
N ALA A 455 71.88 20.51 -24.96
CA ALA A 455 71.13 21.68 -25.41
C ALA A 455 71.47 22.11 -26.84
N LEU A 456 72.77 22.16 -27.20
CA LEU A 456 73.25 22.78 -28.44
C LEU A 456 74.01 21.85 -29.38
N GLY A 457 74.24 20.59 -29.01
CA GLY A 457 75.13 19.68 -29.72
C GLY A 457 76.62 19.90 -29.41
N ALA A 458 77.50 19.33 -30.23
CA ALA A 458 78.94 19.50 -30.07
C ALA A 458 79.37 20.93 -30.48
N PRO A 459 80.24 21.59 -29.70
CA PRO A 459 80.78 22.89 -30.09
C PRO A 459 81.66 22.78 -31.34
N THR A 460 81.64 23.80 -32.19
CA THR A 460 82.51 23.91 -33.37
C THR A 460 83.98 24.01 -32.95
N GLN A 461 84.27 24.73 -31.86
CA GLN A 461 85.62 24.89 -31.31
C GLN A 461 85.61 24.90 -29.79
N VAL A 462 86.66 24.35 -29.19
CA VAL A 462 86.90 24.34 -27.74
C VAL A 462 88.31 24.84 -27.46
N SER A 463 88.42 25.91 -26.68
CA SER A 463 89.70 26.41 -26.16
C SER A 463 89.72 26.27 -24.64
N ARG A 464 90.88 25.91 -24.08
CA ARG A 464 91.07 25.72 -22.63
C ARG A 464 92.19 26.61 -22.14
N SER A 465 91.96 27.30 -21.03
CA SER A 465 92.94 28.14 -20.36
C SER A 465 92.90 27.95 -18.85
N ILE A 466 94.00 28.26 -18.17
CA ILE A 466 94.11 28.20 -16.72
C ILE A 466 94.37 29.63 -16.24
N SER A 467 93.47 30.16 -15.41
CA SER A 467 93.62 31.50 -14.85
C SER A 467 92.92 31.62 -13.49
N GLY A 468 93.54 32.33 -12.55
CA GLY A 468 92.94 32.61 -11.23
C GLY A 468 92.59 31.38 -10.38
N GLY A 469 93.35 30.28 -10.49
CA GLY A 469 93.10 29.04 -9.74
C GLY A 469 91.92 28.20 -10.24
N ALA A 470 91.34 28.55 -11.40
CA ALA A 470 90.31 27.78 -12.08
C ALA A 470 90.75 27.39 -13.51
N ILE A 471 90.25 26.26 -13.98
CA ILE A 471 90.36 25.84 -15.38
C ILE A 471 89.12 26.38 -16.09
N ASN A 472 89.33 27.18 -17.14
CA ASN A 472 88.29 27.76 -17.95
C ASN A 472 88.27 27.10 -19.33
N GLU A 473 87.07 26.87 -19.86
CA GLU A 473 86.86 26.47 -21.24
C GLU A 473 85.97 27.47 -21.95
N LEU A 474 86.34 27.76 -23.20
CA LEU A 474 85.57 28.57 -24.11
C LEU A 474 85.06 27.67 -25.24
N TRP A 475 83.75 27.51 -25.31
CA TRP A 475 83.08 26.71 -26.33
C TRP A 475 82.39 27.66 -27.31
N ILE A 476 82.66 27.48 -28.60
CA ILE A 476 82.15 28.33 -29.67
C ILE A 476 81.22 27.50 -30.56
N TYR A 477 80.02 28.00 -30.77
CA TYR A 477 78.98 27.42 -31.62
C TYR A 477 78.68 28.35 -32.81
N GLY A 478 78.61 27.79 -34.02
CA GLY A 478 78.45 28.54 -35.29
C GLY A 478 79.72 28.56 -36.14
N GLU A 479 79.60 29.00 -37.40
CA GLU A 479 80.72 29.16 -38.34
C GLU A 479 81.36 30.56 -38.22
N ALA A 480 82.66 30.63 -38.50
CA ALA A 480 83.42 31.88 -38.47
C ALA A 480 82.86 32.87 -39.51
N GLY A 481 82.08 33.86 -39.05
CA GLY A 481 81.53 34.92 -39.90
C GLY A 481 80.03 35.19 -39.71
N ASN A 482 79.27 34.31 -39.04
CA ASN A 482 77.86 34.56 -38.73
C ASN A 482 77.53 34.23 -37.27
N GLN A 483 76.75 35.10 -36.63
CA GLN A 483 76.30 35.13 -35.22
C GLN A 483 76.77 33.96 -34.31
N GLY A 484 78.05 33.96 -33.94
CA GLY A 484 78.62 32.92 -33.07
C GLY A 484 78.18 33.05 -31.61
N LEU A 485 77.73 31.94 -31.01
CA LEU A 485 77.43 31.84 -29.59
C LEU A 485 78.66 31.34 -28.84
N ILE A 486 79.11 32.12 -27.85
CA ILE A 486 80.29 31.81 -27.04
C ILE A 486 79.85 31.49 -25.61
N ILE A 487 80.21 30.30 -25.15
CA ILE A 487 79.88 29.79 -23.81
C ILE A 487 81.18 29.57 -23.05
N GLN A 488 81.30 30.21 -21.90
CA GLN A 488 82.44 30.06 -20.99
C GLN A 488 82.06 29.13 -19.84
N LEU A 489 82.77 28.02 -19.72
CA LEU A 489 82.68 27.12 -18.58
C LEU A 489 83.89 27.29 -17.66
N SER A 490 83.71 27.12 -16.36
CA SER A 490 84.78 27.19 -15.37
C SER A 490 84.66 26.07 -14.35
N ARG A 491 85.81 25.57 -13.90
CA ARG A 491 85.94 24.58 -12.84
C ARG A 491 87.10 24.96 -11.92
N LYS A 492 86.85 25.05 -10.62
CA LYS A 492 87.93 25.21 -9.62
C LYS A 492 88.80 23.95 -9.60
N GLN A 493 90.11 24.05 -9.33
CA GLN A 493 91.04 22.90 -9.42
C GLN A 493 90.62 21.64 -8.63
N ARG A 494 89.88 21.79 -7.52
CA ARG A 494 89.39 20.69 -6.67
C ARG A 494 87.91 20.31 -6.89
N ALA A 495 87.23 20.96 -7.83
CA ALA A 495 85.85 20.64 -8.17
C ALA A 495 85.84 19.62 -9.31
N ASP A 496 84.83 18.73 -9.31
CA ASP A 496 84.76 17.65 -10.29
C ASP A 496 84.18 18.12 -11.63
N GLU A 497 83.27 19.11 -11.61
CA GLU A 497 82.51 19.54 -12.79
C GLU A 497 82.76 20.98 -13.25
N PHE A 498 82.79 21.17 -14.58
CA PHE A 498 82.77 22.48 -15.23
C PHE A 498 81.35 23.03 -15.27
N LYS A 499 81.15 24.29 -14.90
CA LYS A 499 79.86 24.99 -14.96
C LYS A 499 79.94 26.22 -15.85
N VAL A 500 78.89 26.49 -16.62
CA VAL A 500 78.75 27.71 -17.40
C VAL A 500 78.73 28.90 -16.45
N ILE A 501 79.67 29.82 -16.65
CA ILE A 501 79.76 31.06 -15.87
C ILE A 501 79.41 32.29 -16.71
N ARG A 502 79.48 32.18 -18.05
CA ARG A 502 79.19 33.30 -18.94
C ARG A 502 78.72 32.82 -20.31
N ILE A 503 77.79 33.57 -20.90
CA ILE A 503 77.24 33.34 -22.23
C ILE A 503 77.29 34.67 -22.98
N LYS A 504 77.77 34.66 -24.22
CA LYS A 504 77.83 35.85 -25.08
C LYS A 504 77.33 35.53 -26.48
N ASN A 505 76.41 36.34 -26.97
CA ASN A 505 76.07 36.41 -28.39
C ASN A 505 76.98 37.44 -29.07
N ALA A 506 77.60 37.09 -30.19
CA ALA A 506 78.44 38.02 -30.94
C ALA A 506 77.68 39.26 -31.48
N ALA A 507 76.34 39.25 -31.52
CA ALA A 507 75.52 40.33 -32.08
C ALA A 507 75.14 41.48 -31.11
N ALA A 508 75.34 41.35 -29.80
CA ALA A 508 74.94 42.40 -28.84
C ALA A 508 76.07 43.40 -28.47
N ALA A 509 77.22 43.33 -29.15
CA ALA A 509 78.38 44.18 -28.89
C ALA A 509 78.63 45.22 -30.01
N ALA A 510 77.59 45.61 -30.74
CA ALA A 510 77.63 46.69 -31.72
C ALA A 510 76.60 47.76 -31.34
N GLY A 511 76.78 48.37 -30.18
CA GLY A 511 75.94 49.46 -29.70
C GLY A 511 76.58 50.17 -28.53
N GLY A 512 77.26 51.27 -28.82
CA GLY A 512 77.69 52.23 -27.80
C GLY A 512 79.17 52.60 -27.86
N ILE A 513 79.52 53.51 -28.77
CA ILE A 513 80.42 54.62 -28.45
C ILE A 513 79.89 55.86 -29.20
N VAL A 514 79.25 56.77 -28.48
CA VAL A 514 79.23 58.21 -28.82
C VAL A 514 79.55 58.95 -27.52
N PRO A 515 80.54 59.85 -27.52
CA PRO A 515 81.06 60.47 -26.30
C PRO A 515 80.16 61.60 -25.80
N GLU A 516 80.24 61.85 -24.50
CA GLU A 516 79.66 62.98 -23.79
C GLU A 516 80.03 64.32 -24.42
N THR A 517 79.03 65.18 -24.60
CA THR A 517 79.19 66.63 -24.53
C THR A 517 78.19 67.18 -23.53
N SER A 518 78.72 67.65 -22.41
CA SER A 518 78.21 68.73 -21.56
C SER A 518 77.82 69.93 -22.46
N THR A 519 76.79 70.76 -22.22
CA THR A 519 76.39 71.44 -20.98
C THR A 519 75.14 72.32 -21.25
N VAL A 520 74.36 72.62 -20.19
CA VAL A 520 73.52 73.85 -19.95
C VAL A 520 72.24 73.95 -20.81
N GLU A 521 71.02 74.14 -20.29
CA GLU A 521 70.47 74.79 -19.08
C GLU A 521 69.16 74.11 -18.65
#